data_AF-A0A9X3CWS6-F1
#
_entry.id   AF-A0A9X3CWS6-F1
#
_cell.length_a   1.000
_cell.length_b   1.000
_cell.length_c   1.000
_cell.angle_alpha   90.00
_cell.angle_beta   90.00
_cell.angle_gamma   90.00
#
_symmetry.space_group_name_H-M   'P 1'
#
loop_
_entity.id
_entity.type
_entity.pdbx_description
1 polymer ?
#
loop_
_entity_poly.entity_id
_entity_poly.type
_entity_poly.pdbx_seq_one_letter_code
_entity_poly.pdbx_strand_id
1 'polypeptide(L)'
;MDSWSLRTFRNDLSIFIQLIEDNNVTGDFSGFTTLLDHLEDKNLVEYNLENLSFYINGRISGTRPENLNFCQVLLDNMLMVKNELSENVDPLYCYSMDINISVYKNKSSSNKAYTSSWHLDRHFNTENVKYTHPTYHFQYGGKKLELIDENMSVLSCPRIPHPPMDIFLGFHFIISNYFNNKQFSFVNALLTDSDYQQIIKRAQKRLWTPYFKAFDSTNTHEDFTINKIFPLYLS
;
A
#
# COMPACT_ATOMS: atom_id res chain seq x y z
N MET A 1 7.72 -20.46 -4.01
CA MET A 1 8.50 -19.59 -3.09
C MET A 1 9.51 -18.68 -3.79
N ASP A 2 9.97 -19.00 -5.01
CA ASP A 2 10.88 -18.16 -5.82
C ASP A 2 10.46 -16.69 -5.99
N SER A 3 9.17 -16.40 -5.83
CA SER A 3 8.62 -15.04 -5.91
C SER A 3 9.21 -14.08 -4.87
N TRP A 4 9.72 -14.59 -3.74
CA TRP A 4 10.40 -13.84 -2.68
C TRP A 4 11.93 -13.85 -2.82
N SER A 5 12.48 -14.35 -3.93
CA SER A 5 13.90 -14.28 -4.23
C SER A 5 14.40 -12.84 -4.12
N LEU A 6 15.34 -12.58 -3.21
CA LEU A 6 15.93 -11.25 -3.02
C LEU A 6 16.53 -10.71 -4.33
N ARG A 7 17.20 -11.57 -5.11
CA ARG A 7 17.72 -11.22 -6.44
C ARG A 7 16.62 -10.73 -7.37
N THR A 8 15.50 -11.44 -7.41
CA THR A 8 14.36 -11.05 -8.27
C THR A 8 13.73 -9.75 -7.78
N PHE A 9 13.54 -9.61 -6.47
CA PHE A 9 12.98 -8.39 -5.87
C PHE A 9 13.86 -7.16 -6.13
N ARG A 10 15.19 -7.29 -5.99
CA ARG A 10 16.14 -6.20 -6.29
C ARG A 10 16.14 -5.84 -7.78
N ASN A 11 16.10 -6.83 -8.66
CA ASN A 11 15.99 -6.59 -10.10
C ASN A 11 14.69 -5.87 -10.45
N ASP A 12 13.57 -6.31 -9.86
CA ASP A 12 12.27 -5.64 -10.02
C ASP A 12 12.33 -4.19 -9.53
N LEU A 13 12.94 -3.95 -8.36
CA LEU A 13 13.09 -2.59 -7.81
C LEU A 13 13.95 -1.70 -8.70
N SER A 14 15.07 -2.22 -9.23
CA SER A 14 15.94 -1.48 -10.15
C SER A 14 15.21 -1.09 -11.44
N ILE A 15 14.48 -2.02 -12.06
CA ILE A 15 13.67 -1.71 -13.25
C ILE A 15 12.55 -0.73 -12.90
N PHE A 16 11.91 -0.89 -11.75
CA PHE A 16 10.85 -0.01 -11.29
C PHE A 16 11.32 1.44 -11.10
N ILE A 17 12.52 1.64 -10.53
CA ILE A 17 13.15 2.95 -10.42
C ILE A 17 13.35 3.57 -11.81
N GLN A 18 13.92 2.81 -12.75
CA GLN A 18 14.12 3.30 -14.12
C GLN A 18 12.79 3.70 -14.79
N LEU A 19 11.74 2.89 -14.64
CA LEU A 19 10.42 3.18 -15.18
C LEU A 19 9.81 4.47 -14.59
N ILE A 20 10.03 4.73 -13.29
CA ILE A 20 9.59 5.96 -12.64
C ILE A 20 10.31 7.18 -13.20
N GLU A 21 11.63 7.08 -13.38
CA GLU A 21 12.48 8.14 -13.92
C GLU A 21 12.14 8.44 -15.39
N ASP A 22 12.08 7.41 -16.24
CA ASP A 22 11.80 7.53 -17.68
C ASP A 22 10.42 8.16 -17.94
N ASN A 23 9.44 7.84 -17.10
CA ASN A 23 8.09 8.38 -17.20
C ASN A 23 7.90 9.72 -16.48
N ASN A 24 8.94 10.27 -15.86
CA ASN A 24 8.91 11.53 -15.12
C ASN A 24 7.76 11.56 -14.09
N VAL A 25 7.59 10.47 -13.34
CA VAL A 25 6.54 10.37 -12.32
C VAL A 25 6.71 11.50 -11.31
N THR A 26 5.63 12.19 -10.99
CA THR A 26 5.67 13.37 -10.13
C THR A 26 5.70 13.00 -8.65
N GLY A 27 6.85 13.17 -8.02
CA GLY A 27 7.05 12.81 -6.61
C GLY A 27 8.50 12.94 -6.15
N ASP A 28 8.77 12.44 -4.96
CA ASP A 28 10.11 12.13 -4.46
C ASP A 28 10.17 10.62 -4.18
N PHE A 29 10.94 9.94 -5.01
CA PHE A 29 11.11 8.48 -4.99
C PHE A 29 12.55 8.07 -4.65
N SER A 30 13.37 9.00 -4.14
CA SER A 30 14.77 8.75 -3.75
C SER A 30 14.91 7.62 -2.72
N GLY A 31 13.87 7.40 -1.90
CA GLY A 31 13.79 6.28 -0.97
C GLY A 31 13.91 4.90 -1.65
N PHE A 32 13.53 4.74 -2.92
CA PHE A 32 13.73 3.48 -3.65
C PHE A 32 15.19 3.18 -3.95
N THR A 33 15.98 4.19 -4.30
CA THR A 33 17.44 4.01 -4.50
C THR A 33 18.11 3.62 -3.20
N THR A 34 17.80 4.32 -2.10
CA THR A 34 18.29 3.98 -0.76
C THR A 34 17.89 2.56 -0.35
N LEU A 35 16.66 2.14 -0.66
CA LEU A 35 16.19 0.78 -0.42
C LEU A 35 16.97 -0.25 -1.26
N LEU A 36 17.20 0.03 -2.54
CA LEU A 36 17.93 -0.88 -3.42
C LEU A 36 19.35 -1.15 -2.89
N ASP A 37 20.03 -0.09 -2.43
CA ASP A 37 21.34 -0.17 -1.79
C ASP A 37 21.27 -0.94 -0.46
N HIS A 38 20.26 -0.67 0.37
CA HIS A 38 20.08 -1.38 1.63
C HIS A 38 19.89 -2.90 1.46
N LEU A 39 19.23 -3.32 0.37
CA LEU A 39 18.98 -4.73 0.07
C LEU A 39 20.24 -5.47 -0.43
N GLU A 40 21.35 -4.79 -0.72
CA GLU A 40 22.60 -5.45 -1.14
C GLU A 40 23.17 -6.35 -0.05
N ASP A 41 23.10 -5.90 1.20
CA ASP A 41 23.68 -6.56 2.37
C ASP A 41 22.71 -7.53 3.07
N LYS A 42 21.54 -7.79 2.46
CA LYS A 42 20.50 -8.63 3.05
C LYS A 42 20.52 -10.04 2.47
N ASN A 43 19.96 -10.97 3.25
CA ASN A 43 19.72 -12.35 2.82
C ASN A 43 18.25 -12.59 2.44
N LEU A 44 17.35 -11.74 2.94
CA LEU A 44 15.90 -11.82 2.76
C LEU A 44 15.36 -10.45 2.37
N VAL A 45 14.14 -10.42 1.83
CA VAL A 45 13.43 -9.17 1.59
C VAL A 45 12.93 -8.63 2.93
N GLU A 46 13.60 -7.61 3.42
CA GLU A 46 13.18 -6.86 4.59
C GLU A 46 13.54 -5.38 4.42
N TYR A 47 12.62 -4.51 4.82
CA TYR A 47 12.84 -3.06 4.77
C TYR A 47 11.84 -2.29 5.62
N ASN A 48 12.21 -1.05 5.92
CA ASN A 48 11.31 0.00 6.36
C ASN A 48 11.52 1.21 5.44
N LEU A 49 10.59 1.44 4.53
CA LEU A 49 10.61 2.55 3.59
C LEU A 49 9.61 3.61 4.07
N GLU A 50 10.08 4.84 4.26
CA GLU A 50 9.26 5.94 4.78
C GLU A 50 9.29 7.14 3.82
N ASN A 51 8.20 7.90 3.81
CA ASN A 51 8.01 9.18 3.14
C ASN A 51 8.14 9.14 1.61
N LEU A 52 7.83 8.01 0.97
CA LEU A 52 7.73 7.96 -0.48
C LEU A 52 6.62 8.91 -0.95
N SER A 53 7.00 9.98 -1.64
CA SER A 53 6.12 11.13 -1.82
C SER A 53 5.58 11.19 -3.24
N PHE A 54 4.27 11.32 -3.39
CA PHE A 54 3.60 11.57 -4.65
C PHE A 54 3.06 13.00 -4.66
N TYR A 55 3.32 13.73 -5.74
CA TYR A 55 2.87 15.11 -5.90
C TYR A 55 1.81 15.20 -7.00
N ILE A 56 0.58 15.51 -6.61
CA ILE A 56 -0.57 15.59 -7.51
C ILE A 56 -0.95 17.06 -7.63
N ASN A 57 -0.58 17.67 -8.75
CA ASN A 57 -1.01 19.02 -9.09
C ASN A 57 -2.40 18.96 -9.73
N GLY A 58 -3.37 19.66 -9.15
CA GLY A 58 -4.76 19.60 -9.57
C GLY A 58 -5.66 19.01 -8.47
N ARG A 59 -6.96 19.15 -8.70
CA ARG A 59 -7.98 18.70 -7.76
C ARG A 59 -8.23 17.20 -7.92
N ILE A 60 -8.25 16.48 -6.81
CA ILE A 60 -8.73 15.09 -6.76
C ILE A 60 -10.26 15.10 -6.72
N SER A 61 -10.90 14.20 -7.48
CA SER A 61 -12.36 14.12 -7.52
C SER A 61 -12.93 13.82 -6.13
N GLY A 62 -14.05 14.45 -5.79
CA GLY A 62 -14.69 14.29 -4.48
C GLY A 62 -14.04 15.08 -3.34
N THR A 63 -12.89 15.73 -3.54
CA THR A 63 -12.25 16.55 -2.50
C THR A 63 -13.12 17.72 -2.06
N ARG A 64 -13.23 17.90 -0.73
CA ARG A 64 -13.86 19.03 -0.05
C ARG A 64 -12.88 19.63 0.96
N PRO A 65 -12.77 20.96 1.08
CA PRO A 65 -13.39 22.00 0.24
C PRO A 65 -12.93 21.98 -1.23
N GLU A 66 -13.69 22.59 -2.14
CA GLU A 66 -13.43 22.51 -3.60
C GLU A 66 -12.20 23.29 -4.07
N ASN A 67 -11.71 24.24 -3.28
CA ASN A 67 -10.57 25.09 -3.64
C ASN A 67 -9.20 24.46 -3.33
N LEU A 68 -9.15 23.16 -3.06
CA LEU A 68 -7.94 22.39 -2.81
C LEU A 68 -7.42 21.76 -4.12
N ASN A 69 -6.27 22.24 -4.60
CA ASN A 69 -5.72 21.92 -5.93
C ASN A 69 -4.28 21.38 -5.89
N PHE A 70 -3.78 20.99 -4.72
CA PHE A 70 -2.51 20.29 -4.61
C PHE A 70 -2.66 19.20 -3.56
N CYS A 71 -2.27 17.98 -3.90
CA CYS A 71 -2.30 16.84 -2.98
C CYS A 71 -0.91 16.21 -2.92
N GLN A 72 -0.44 15.96 -1.70
CA GLN A 72 0.72 15.16 -1.40
C GLN A 72 0.24 13.86 -0.77
N VAL A 73 0.62 12.73 -1.36
CA VAL A 73 0.41 11.40 -0.76
C VAL A 73 1.78 10.89 -0.33
N LEU A 74 1.93 10.52 0.93
CA LEU A 74 3.10 9.86 1.48
C LEU A 74 2.77 8.39 1.68
N LEU A 75 3.62 7.51 1.19
CA LEU A 75 3.54 6.07 1.40
C LEU A 75 4.69 5.62 2.30
N ASP A 76 4.33 5.00 3.41
CA ASP A 76 5.26 4.30 4.29
C ASP A 76 4.95 2.80 4.19
N ASN A 77 5.98 1.96 4.12
CA ASN A 77 5.82 0.51 4.13
C ASN A 77 6.97 -0.16 4.86
N MET A 78 6.63 -0.90 5.91
CA MET A 78 7.52 -1.83 6.58
C MET A 78 7.12 -3.25 6.21
N LEU A 79 8.08 -4.05 5.78
CA LEU A 79 7.87 -5.43 5.41
C LEU A 79 9.08 -6.27 5.81
N MET A 80 8.84 -7.39 6.47
CA MET A 80 9.88 -8.39 6.77
C MET A 80 9.35 -9.78 6.42
N VAL A 81 10.09 -10.51 5.58
CA VAL A 81 9.76 -11.90 5.21
C VAL A 81 10.27 -12.87 6.28
N LYS A 82 9.53 -13.97 6.52
CA LYS A 82 9.97 -15.05 7.42
C LYS A 82 11.23 -15.74 6.87
N ASN A 83 12.11 -16.19 7.77
CA ASN A 83 13.31 -16.95 7.42
C ASN A 83 12.98 -18.26 6.67
N GLU A 84 11.94 -18.95 7.13
CA GLU A 84 11.46 -20.19 6.53
C GLU A 84 10.13 -19.92 5.84
N LEU A 85 10.17 -19.95 4.50
CA LEU A 85 8.99 -19.83 3.67
C LEU A 85 8.31 -21.20 3.53
N SER A 86 6.99 -21.20 3.54
CA SER A 86 6.16 -22.36 3.23
C SER A 86 4.92 -21.89 2.49
N GLU A 87 4.40 -22.71 1.57
CA GLU A 87 3.22 -22.36 0.77
C GLU A 87 1.92 -22.38 1.58
N ASN A 88 1.95 -22.96 2.78
CA ASN A 88 0.80 -23.09 3.68
C ASN A 88 0.79 -22.06 4.82
N VAL A 89 1.76 -21.15 4.89
CA VAL A 89 1.83 -20.14 5.97
C VAL A 89 2.06 -18.75 5.38
N ASP A 90 1.63 -17.73 6.12
CA ASP A 90 1.78 -16.35 5.70
C ASP A 90 3.28 -16.04 5.60
N PRO A 91 3.79 -15.57 4.44
CA PRO A 91 5.21 -15.34 4.24
C PRO A 91 5.75 -14.18 5.08
N LEU A 92 4.89 -13.29 5.58
CA LEU A 92 5.31 -12.10 6.30
C LEU A 92 5.54 -12.41 7.78
N TYR A 93 6.62 -11.87 8.33
CA TYR A 93 6.91 -11.81 9.76
C TYR A 93 6.42 -10.49 10.35
N CYS A 94 6.74 -9.36 9.72
CA CYS A 94 6.33 -8.02 10.15
C CYS A 94 5.77 -7.25 8.95
N TYR A 95 4.72 -6.47 9.17
CA TYR A 95 4.04 -5.74 8.11
C TYR A 95 3.27 -4.53 8.63
N SER A 96 3.46 -3.38 7.99
CA SER A 96 2.57 -2.22 8.04
C SER A 96 2.67 -1.41 6.75
N MET A 97 1.60 -0.72 6.40
CA MET A 97 1.60 0.25 5.30
C MET A 97 0.70 1.42 5.64
N ASP A 98 1.26 2.63 5.58
CA ASP A 98 0.55 3.87 5.87
C ASP A 98 0.50 4.75 4.63
N ILE A 99 -0.68 5.30 4.34
CA ILE A 99 -0.90 6.27 3.28
C ILE A 99 -1.37 7.55 3.94
N ASN A 100 -0.47 8.54 4.03
CA ASN A 100 -0.78 9.85 4.60
C ASN A 100 -1.01 10.87 3.49
N ILE A 101 -2.19 11.47 3.47
CA ILE A 101 -2.64 12.36 2.41
C ILE A 101 -2.80 13.76 2.99
N SER A 102 -2.11 14.72 2.37
CA SER A 102 -2.17 16.13 2.72
C SER A 102 -2.62 16.93 1.51
N VAL A 103 -3.72 17.68 1.65
CA VAL A 103 -4.30 18.46 0.57
C VAL A 103 -4.25 19.95 0.89
N TYR A 104 -3.84 20.75 -0.09
CA TYR A 104 -3.56 22.17 0.01
C TYR A 104 -4.30 22.94 -1.08
N LYS A 105 -4.49 24.26 -0.87
CA LYS A 105 -5.05 25.14 -1.91
C LYS A 105 -4.19 25.15 -3.18
N ASN A 106 -2.88 25.19 -3.02
CA ASN A 106 -1.87 25.12 -4.07
C ASN A 106 -0.51 24.72 -3.47
N LYS A 107 0.48 24.45 -4.33
CA LYS A 107 1.83 24.00 -3.94
C LYS A 107 2.59 24.99 -3.06
N SER A 108 2.35 26.30 -3.21
CA SER A 108 2.99 27.37 -2.43
C SER A 108 2.29 27.69 -1.11
N SER A 109 1.21 26.99 -0.77
CA SER A 109 0.42 27.29 0.42
C SER A 109 1.21 27.04 1.70
N SER A 110 1.41 28.07 2.52
CA SER A 110 1.96 27.97 3.87
C SER A 110 0.91 27.62 4.95
N ASN A 111 -0.37 27.57 4.56
CA ASN A 111 -1.48 27.23 5.46
C ASN A 111 -1.50 25.73 5.83
N LYS A 112 -2.17 25.43 6.95
CA LYS A 112 -2.42 24.05 7.43
C LYS A 112 -3.06 23.18 6.34
N ALA A 113 -2.52 21.98 6.15
CA ALA A 113 -3.05 20.99 5.22
C ALA A 113 -4.38 20.40 5.71
N TYR A 114 -5.22 19.96 4.79
CA TYR A 114 -6.33 19.05 5.08
C TYR A 114 -5.80 17.62 5.00
N THR A 115 -5.88 16.89 6.10
CA THR A 115 -5.22 15.59 6.22
C THR A 115 -6.22 14.44 6.26
N SER A 116 -5.83 13.34 5.63
CA SER A 116 -6.50 12.04 5.74
C SER A 116 -5.46 10.95 5.71
N SER A 117 -5.73 9.81 6.34
CA SER A 117 -4.78 8.71 6.40
C SER A 117 -5.49 7.37 6.23
N TRP A 118 -4.76 6.41 5.66
CA TRP A 118 -5.14 5.01 5.63
C TRP A 118 -4.03 4.16 6.21
N HIS A 119 -4.41 3.12 6.94
CA HIS A 119 -3.52 2.17 7.58
C HIS A 119 -3.88 0.75 7.11
N LEU A 120 -2.92 0.04 6.53
CA LEU A 120 -3.05 -1.38 6.19
C LEU A 120 -2.12 -2.16 7.12
N ASP A 121 -2.71 -2.77 8.14
CA ASP A 121 -1.99 -3.43 9.22
C ASP A 121 -2.22 -4.93 9.22
N ARG A 122 -1.28 -5.64 9.84
CA ARG A 122 -1.42 -7.05 10.20
C ARG A 122 -1.70 -7.20 11.70
N HIS A 123 -2.72 -7.98 12.03
CA HIS A 123 -3.05 -8.34 13.41
C HIS A 123 -2.84 -9.83 13.67
N PHE A 124 -1.99 -10.15 14.66
CA PHE A 124 -1.62 -11.53 14.99
C PHE A 124 -2.64 -12.25 15.89
N ASN A 125 -3.40 -11.52 16.71
CA ASN A 125 -4.32 -12.11 17.68
C ASN A 125 -5.76 -11.69 17.41
N THR A 126 -6.47 -12.49 16.62
CA THR A 126 -7.88 -12.24 16.28
C THR A 126 -8.87 -12.84 17.29
N GLU A 127 -8.39 -13.53 18.34
CA GLU A 127 -9.25 -14.28 19.27
C GLU A 127 -9.79 -13.42 20.42
N ASN A 128 -9.05 -12.38 20.84
CA ASN A 128 -9.43 -11.49 21.94
C ASN A 128 -9.76 -10.07 21.47
N VAL A 129 -10.64 -9.96 20.46
CA VAL A 129 -11.00 -8.68 19.84
C VAL A 129 -12.44 -8.29 20.17
N LYS A 130 -12.66 -7.00 20.48
CA LYS A 130 -14.01 -6.47 20.83
C LYS A 130 -14.97 -6.40 19.65
N TYR A 131 -14.42 -6.24 18.45
CA TYR A 131 -15.14 -6.12 17.18
C TYR A 131 -14.41 -6.98 16.14
N THR A 132 -15.10 -7.32 15.06
CA THR A 132 -14.54 -8.01 13.89
C THR A 132 -13.16 -7.46 13.53
N HIS A 133 -12.17 -8.36 13.47
CA HIS A 133 -10.77 -7.99 13.26
C HIS A 133 -10.12 -8.94 12.26
N PRO A 134 -10.08 -8.58 10.96
CA PRO A 134 -9.38 -9.35 9.95
C PRO A 134 -7.87 -9.37 10.20
N THR A 135 -7.20 -10.48 9.89
CA THR A 135 -5.73 -10.60 10.03
C THR A 135 -4.99 -9.51 9.25
N TYR A 136 -5.43 -9.19 8.04
CA TYR A 136 -4.99 -8.00 7.31
C TYR A 136 -6.18 -7.09 7.09
N HIS A 137 -6.05 -5.84 7.52
CA HIS A 137 -7.15 -4.91 7.45
C HIS A 137 -6.69 -3.52 7.02
N PHE A 138 -7.49 -2.95 6.13
CA PHE A 138 -7.35 -1.58 5.69
C PHE A 138 -8.35 -0.71 6.46
N GLN A 139 -7.85 0.37 7.06
CA GLN A 139 -8.66 1.26 7.88
C GLN A 139 -8.38 2.71 7.50
N TYR A 140 -9.45 3.45 7.20
CA TYR A 140 -9.38 4.90 7.11
C TYR A 140 -9.35 5.51 8.51
N GLY A 141 -8.50 6.50 8.71
CA GLY A 141 -8.40 7.22 9.97
C GLY A 141 -6.96 7.57 10.29
N GLY A 142 -6.78 8.42 11.31
CA GLY A 142 -5.47 8.89 11.73
C GLY A 142 -5.62 9.93 12.83
N LYS A 143 -4.53 10.28 13.51
CA LYS A 143 -4.56 11.19 14.69
C LYS A 143 -5.00 12.63 14.36
N LYS A 144 -5.06 13.02 13.08
CA LYS A 144 -5.27 14.41 12.61
C LYS A 144 -6.59 14.62 11.86
N LEU A 145 -7.70 14.09 12.38
CA LEU A 145 -9.04 14.48 11.92
C LEU A 145 -9.44 15.79 12.65
N GLU A 146 -8.82 16.91 12.25
CA GLU A 146 -8.87 18.17 12.99
C GLU A 146 -9.94 19.17 12.52
N LEU A 147 -10.87 18.76 11.66
CA LEU A 147 -11.99 19.60 11.25
C LEU A 147 -13.24 18.72 11.16
N ILE A 148 -13.87 18.54 12.30
CA ILE A 148 -15.18 17.90 12.38
C ILE A 148 -16.18 19.05 12.55
N ASP A 149 -17.13 19.16 11.63
CA ASP A 149 -18.29 20.03 11.79
C ASP A 149 -18.96 19.72 13.14
N GLU A 150 -19.45 20.73 13.85
CA GLU A 150 -20.08 20.53 15.16
C GLU A 150 -21.30 19.59 15.13
N ASN A 151 -21.91 19.43 13.95
CA ASN A 151 -23.04 18.53 13.71
C ASN A 151 -22.61 17.15 13.18
N MET A 152 -21.30 16.88 13.06
CA MET A 152 -20.77 15.63 12.55
C MET A 152 -20.13 14.82 13.69
N SER A 153 -20.51 13.56 13.80
CA SER A 153 -19.79 12.58 14.62
C SER A 153 -18.80 11.83 13.74
N VAL A 154 -17.57 11.66 14.21
CA VAL A 154 -16.61 10.75 13.59
C VAL A 154 -16.51 9.50 14.45
N LEU A 155 -16.97 8.39 13.88
CA LEU A 155 -16.78 7.06 14.45
C LEU A 155 -15.47 6.48 13.91
N SER A 156 -14.83 5.62 14.70
CA SER A 156 -13.74 4.80 14.20
C SER A 156 -14.24 3.97 13.02
N CYS A 157 -13.60 4.11 11.86
CA CYS A 157 -14.01 3.38 10.66
C CYS A 157 -13.85 1.86 10.88
N PRO A 158 -14.75 1.04 10.32
CA PRO A 158 -14.60 -0.41 10.38
C PRO A 158 -13.30 -0.83 9.68
N ARG A 159 -12.73 -1.94 10.15
CA ARG A 159 -11.56 -2.58 9.56
C ARG A 159 -12.00 -3.43 8.37
N ILE A 160 -11.62 -3.04 7.17
CA ILE A 160 -12.01 -3.72 5.93
C ILE A 160 -10.95 -4.77 5.59
N PRO A 161 -11.32 -6.05 5.42
CA PRO A 161 -10.44 -7.06 4.87
C PRO A 161 -9.76 -6.61 3.58
N HIS A 162 -8.44 -6.65 3.54
CA HIS A 162 -7.68 -6.32 2.35
C HIS A 162 -6.39 -7.15 2.30
N PRO A 163 -5.95 -7.63 1.12
CA PRO A 163 -4.67 -8.30 1.02
C PRO A 163 -3.49 -7.36 1.33
N PRO A 164 -2.38 -7.85 1.89
CA PRO A 164 -1.18 -7.03 2.06
C PRO A 164 -0.65 -6.52 0.71
N MET A 165 0.02 -5.38 0.75
CA MET A 165 0.69 -4.73 -0.39
C MET A 165 2.16 -4.48 -0.04
N ASP A 166 3.09 -4.92 -0.90
CA ASP A 166 4.49 -4.47 -0.86
C ASP A 166 4.62 -3.09 -1.52
N ILE A 167 5.83 -2.53 -1.58
CA ILE A 167 6.08 -1.22 -2.19
C ILE A 167 5.58 -1.10 -3.65
N PHE A 168 5.60 -2.19 -4.42
CA PHE A 168 5.13 -2.16 -5.80
C PHE A 168 3.62 -2.06 -5.86
N LEU A 169 2.92 -2.85 -5.04
CA LEU A 169 1.47 -2.83 -4.95
C LEU A 169 0.96 -1.55 -4.29
N GLY A 170 1.66 -1.01 -3.28
CA GLY A 170 1.34 0.27 -2.65
C GLY A 170 1.47 1.44 -3.63
N PHE A 171 2.55 1.49 -4.40
CA PHE A 171 2.71 2.47 -5.48
C PHE A 171 1.60 2.31 -6.53
N HIS A 172 1.34 1.08 -6.98
CA HIS A 172 0.31 0.77 -7.95
C HIS A 172 -1.08 1.20 -7.47
N PHE A 173 -1.39 0.97 -6.20
CA PHE A 173 -2.61 1.41 -5.54
C PHE A 173 -2.73 2.94 -5.60
N ILE A 174 -1.67 3.68 -5.26
CA ILE A 174 -1.72 5.15 -5.25
C ILE A 174 -1.95 5.71 -6.64
N ILE A 175 -1.19 5.28 -7.66
CA ILE A 175 -1.36 5.82 -9.01
C ILE A 175 -2.72 5.47 -9.61
N SER A 176 -3.29 4.32 -9.25
CA SER A 176 -4.58 3.88 -9.78
C SER A 176 -5.78 4.56 -9.11
N ASN A 177 -5.62 5.07 -7.88
CA ASN A 177 -6.72 5.64 -7.10
C ASN A 177 -6.66 7.18 -6.97
N TYR A 178 -5.47 7.78 -6.97
CA TYR A 178 -5.33 9.23 -6.74
C TYR A 178 -4.93 10.04 -7.97
N PHE A 179 -4.33 9.40 -8.98
CA PHE A 179 -3.95 10.09 -10.22
C PHE A 179 -5.02 9.94 -11.30
N ASN A 180 -5.51 11.07 -11.80
CA ASN A 180 -6.40 11.07 -12.96
C ASN A 180 -5.60 10.74 -14.23
N ASN A 181 -5.83 9.55 -14.79
CA ASN A 181 -5.11 9.07 -15.97
C ASN A 181 -5.33 9.90 -17.26
N LYS A 182 -6.33 10.79 -17.30
CA LYS A 182 -6.50 11.76 -18.39
C LYS A 182 -5.59 12.97 -18.25
N GLN A 183 -5.22 13.31 -17.00
CA GLN A 183 -4.37 14.45 -16.68
C GLN A 183 -2.90 14.05 -16.58
N PHE A 184 -2.63 12.88 -16.01
CA PHE A 184 -1.29 12.37 -15.77
C PHE A 184 -1.00 11.22 -16.74
N SER A 185 -0.43 11.54 -17.90
CA SER A 185 -0.15 10.58 -18.98
C SER A 185 0.76 9.44 -18.54
N PHE A 186 1.68 9.69 -17.60
CA PHE A 186 2.57 8.68 -17.04
C PHE A 186 1.82 7.47 -16.45
N VAL A 187 0.59 7.68 -15.95
CA VAL A 187 -0.23 6.60 -15.38
C VAL A 187 -0.53 5.56 -16.45
N ASN A 188 -1.03 5.99 -17.62
CA ASN A 188 -1.31 5.06 -18.71
C ASN A 188 -0.02 4.45 -19.29
N ALA A 189 1.06 5.22 -19.35
CA ALA A 189 2.35 4.72 -19.81
C ALA A 189 2.85 3.56 -18.93
N LEU A 190 2.87 3.73 -17.62
CA LEU A 190 3.24 2.65 -16.68
C LEU A 190 2.26 1.48 -16.74
N LEU A 191 0.94 1.73 -16.73
CA LEU A 191 -0.06 0.65 -16.73
C LEU A 191 -0.03 -0.20 -18.02
N THR A 192 0.49 0.33 -19.12
CA THR A 192 0.63 -0.39 -20.40
C THR A 192 2.04 -0.94 -20.64
N ASP A 193 3.02 -0.55 -19.81
CA ASP A 193 4.38 -1.04 -19.88
C ASP A 193 4.48 -2.51 -19.45
N SER A 194 5.14 -3.33 -20.27
CA SER A 194 5.22 -4.77 -20.02
C SER A 194 6.05 -5.10 -18.78
N ASP A 195 7.14 -4.40 -18.53
CA ASP A 195 8.01 -4.67 -17.39
C ASP A 195 7.32 -4.26 -16.10
N TYR A 196 6.66 -3.09 -16.09
CA TYR A 196 5.80 -2.67 -14.98
C TYR A 196 4.75 -3.73 -14.66
N GLN A 197 3.99 -4.18 -15.66
CA GLN A 197 2.95 -5.21 -15.47
C GLN A 197 3.52 -6.52 -14.90
N GLN A 198 4.71 -6.92 -15.35
CA GLN A 198 5.35 -8.15 -14.86
C GLN A 198 5.80 -8.02 -13.41
N ILE A 199 6.33 -6.85 -13.01
CA ILE A 199 6.67 -6.54 -11.62
C ILE A 199 5.41 -6.62 -10.73
N ILE A 200 4.32 -5.98 -11.15
CA ILE A 200 3.04 -6.03 -10.41
C ILE A 200 2.50 -7.47 -10.32
N LYS A 201 2.53 -8.24 -11.40
CA LYS A 201 2.09 -9.65 -11.38
C LYS A 201 2.92 -10.50 -10.42
N ARG A 202 4.23 -10.29 -10.34
CA ARG A 202 5.10 -10.97 -9.36
C ARG A 202 4.75 -10.57 -7.93
N ALA A 203 4.47 -9.29 -7.68
CA ALA A 203 4.02 -8.79 -6.38
C ALA A 203 2.66 -9.39 -5.97
N GLN A 204 1.69 -9.43 -6.89
CA GLN A 204 0.40 -10.10 -6.68
C GLN A 204 0.60 -11.59 -6.39
N LYS A 205 1.49 -12.27 -7.11
CA LYS A 205 1.80 -13.68 -6.86
C LYS A 205 2.38 -13.91 -5.46
N ARG A 206 3.24 -13.00 -4.97
CA ARG A 206 3.83 -13.06 -3.62
C ARG A 206 2.78 -12.94 -2.51
N LEU A 207 1.83 -12.02 -2.65
CA LEU A 207 0.98 -11.55 -1.55
C LEU A 207 -0.51 -11.82 -1.76
N TRP A 208 -1.04 -11.50 -2.93
CA TRP A 208 -2.47 -11.59 -3.20
C TRP A 208 -2.92 -13.00 -3.55
N THR A 209 -2.12 -13.76 -4.30
CA THR A 209 -2.44 -15.16 -4.62
C THR A 209 -2.65 -16.01 -3.35
N PRO A 210 -1.72 -16.06 -2.37
CA PRO A 210 -1.96 -16.84 -1.16
C PRO A 210 -3.12 -16.27 -0.32
N TYR A 211 -3.31 -14.95 -0.28
CA TYR A 211 -4.45 -14.33 0.41
C TYR A 211 -5.80 -14.75 -0.18
N PHE A 212 -5.99 -14.63 -1.50
CA PHE A 212 -7.27 -14.96 -2.14
C PHE A 212 -7.54 -16.46 -2.21
N LYS A 213 -6.50 -17.30 -2.13
CA LYS A 213 -6.67 -18.75 -2.00
C LYS A 213 -7.47 -19.14 -0.75
N ALA A 214 -7.53 -18.29 0.27
CA ALA A 214 -8.36 -18.51 1.46
C ALA A 214 -9.85 -18.76 1.19
N PHE A 215 -10.36 -18.30 0.03
CA PHE A 215 -11.75 -18.50 -0.39
C PHE A 215 -11.95 -19.80 -1.21
N ASP A 216 -10.88 -20.53 -1.51
CA ASP A 216 -10.94 -21.83 -2.20
C ASP A 216 -11.28 -22.93 -1.20
N SER A 217 -12.21 -23.82 -1.54
CA SER A 217 -12.60 -24.96 -0.69
C SER A 217 -11.49 -25.99 -0.50
N THR A 218 -10.48 -25.98 -1.38
CA THR A 218 -9.29 -26.84 -1.33
C THR A 218 -8.12 -26.19 -0.58
N ASN A 219 -8.32 -25.02 0.02
CA ASN A 219 -7.26 -24.29 0.71
C ASN A 219 -6.73 -25.05 1.94
N THR A 220 -5.42 -25.28 1.95
CA THR A 220 -4.69 -25.94 3.04
C THR A 220 -3.86 -24.96 3.87
N HIS A 221 -4.01 -23.65 3.63
CA HIS A 221 -3.20 -22.62 4.27
C HIS A 221 -3.63 -22.40 5.72
N GLU A 222 -2.66 -22.29 6.63
CA GLU A 222 -2.88 -22.21 8.08
C GLU A 222 -3.25 -20.79 8.54
N ASP A 223 -2.63 -19.76 7.95
CA ASP A 223 -2.90 -18.36 8.29
C ASP A 223 -4.00 -17.70 7.44
N PHE A 224 -4.00 -17.90 6.13
CA PHE A 224 -5.02 -17.41 5.21
C PHE A 224 -6.19 -18.38 5.12
N THR A 225 -7.02 -18.40 6.15
CA THR A 225 -8.33 -19.08 6.15
C THR A 225 -9.45 -18.05 6.07
N ILE A 226 -10.60 -18.43 5.50
CA ILE A 226 -11.74 -17.51 5.33
C ILE A 226 -12.16 -16.82 6.63
N ASN A 227 -12.12 -17.54 7.76
CA ASN A 227 -12.50 -16.98 9.07
C ASN A 227 -11.47 -15.97 9.60
N LYS A 228 -10.19 -16.12 9.26
CA LYS A 228 -9.12 -15.19 9.66
C LYS A 228 -9.08 -13.95 8.76
N ILE A 229 -9.25 -14.13 7.45
CA ILE A 229 -9.17 -13.02 6.49
C ILE A 229 -10.48 -12.26 6.33
N PHE A 230 -11.63 -12.94 6.47
CA PHE A 230 -12.97 -12.37 6.33
C PHE A 230 -13.87 -12.85 7.47
N PRO A 231 -13.61 -12.43 8.72
CA PRO A 231 -14.36 -12.86 9.92
C PRO A 231 -15.86 -12.51 9.93
N LEU A 232 -16.38 -11.83 8.91
CA LEU A 232 -17.82 -11.65 8.69
C LEU A 232 -18.46 -12.82 7.92
N TYR A 233 -17.65 -13.71 7.34
CA TYR A 233 -18.14 -14.91 6.68
C TYR A 233 -18.73 -15.87 7.73
N LEU A 234 -19.94 -16.34 7.50
CA LEU A 234 -20.54 -17.42 8.28
C LEU A 234 -20.48 -18.69 7.43
N SER A 235 -19.68 -19.65 7.88
CA SER A 235 -19.55 -20.99 7.28
C SER A 235 -20.60 -21.96 7.81
#